data_AF-A0A098BYZ9-F1
#
_entry.id   AF-A0A098BYZ9-F1
#
_cell.length_a   1.000
_cell.length_b   1.000
_cell.length_c   1.000
_cell.angle_alpha   90.00
_cell.angle_beta   90.00
_cell.angle_gamma   90.00
#
_symmetry.space_group_name_H-M   'P 1'
#
loop_
_entity.id
_entity.type
_entity.pdbx_description
1 polymer ?
#
loop_
_entity_poly.entity_id
_entity_poly.type
_entity_poly.pdbx_seq_one_letter_code
_entity_poly.pdbx_strand_id
1 'polypeptide(L)'
;MDDNLMKQILENNSKLNSMAKAILVRWKWDDNKHYRIFLGLRHGGTRETQFDLDQKYPVYSDEKITLLLHADQLATLTREEKIDKILQLLGDSLWKWDPSKKIEFSNVVEKFLGARK
;
A
#
# COMPACT_ATOMS: atom_id res chain seq x y z
N MET A 1 10.56 33.22 2.37
CA MET A 1 10.53 31.75 2.23
C MET A 1 9.30 31.43 1.40
N ASP A 2 9.53 30.86 0.22
CA ASP A 2 8.66 30.86 -0.96
C ASP A 2 7.38 30.02 -0.85
N ASP A 3 6.25 30.69 -0.62
CA ASP A 3 4.88 30.13 -0.74
C ASP A 3 4.64 29.48 -2.12
N ASN A 4 5.32 30.00 -3.14
CA ASN A 4 5.23 29.54 -4.52
C ASN A 4 5.92 28.17 -4.73
N LEU A 5 6.98 27.87 -3.97
CA LEU A 5 7.65 26.57 -4.05
C LEU A 5 6.81 25.49 -3.37
N MET A 6 6.17 25.80 -2.23
CA MET A 6 5.25 24.90 -1.55
C MET A 6 4.01 24.57 -2.39
N LYS A 7 3.42 25.57 -3.07
CA LYS A 7 2.30 25.34 -3.99
C LYS A 7 2.69 24.47 -5.19
N GLN A 8 3.86 24.70 -5.78
CA GLN A 8 4.34 23.84 -6.87
C GLN A 8 4.62 22.41 -6.42
N ILE A 9 5.18 22.20 -5.22
CA ILE A 9 5.37 20.85 -4.65
C ILE A 9 4.00 20.19 -4.43
N LEU A 10 3.02 20.92 -3.91
CA LEU A 10 1.67 20.41 -3.64
C LEU A 10 0.89 20.09 -4.93
N GLU A 11 0.97 20.94 -5.95
CA GLU A 11 0.31 20.75 -7.25
C GLU A 11 0.98 19.64 -8.08
N ASN A 12 2.31 19.55 -8.04
CA ASN A 12 3.05 18.53 -8.76
C ASN A 12 2.88 17.15 -8.09
N ASN A 13 2.83 17.10 -6.74
CA ASN A 13 2.40 15.90 -6.02
C ASN A 13 0.93 15.58 -6.31
N SER A 14 0.03 16.56 -6.37
CA SER A 14 -1.39 16.32 -6.68
C SER A 14 -1.62 15.71 -8.06
N LYS A 15 -0.81 16.09 -9.07
CA LYS A 15 -0.90 15.53 -10.43
C LYS A 15 -0.34 14.11 -10.54
N LEU A 16 0.79 13.81 -9.89
CA LEU A 16 1.36 12.44 -9.86
C LEU A 16 0.53 11.49 -8.97
N ASN A 17 -0.10 12.00 -7.92
CA ASN A 17 -0.98 11.26 -7.01
C ASN A 17 -2.45 11.18 -7.52
N SER A 18 -2.73 11.69 -8.73
CA SER A 18 -4.10 11.89 -9.22
C SER A 18 -4.78 10.60 -9.70
N MET A 19 -4.02 9.55 -10.03
CA MET A 19 -4.59 8.29 -10.55
C MET A 19 -4.64 7.15 -9.52
N ALA A 20 -3.78 7.18 -8.51
CA ALA A 20 -3.61 6.12 -7.53
C ALA A 20 -3.80 6.70 -6.13
N LYS A 21 -4.91 6.38 -5.47
CA LYS A 21 -5.34 7.09 -4.26
C LYS A 21 -5.58 6.21 -3.04
N ALA A 22 -5.21 4.94 -3.13
CA ALA A 22 -5.09 4.03 -2.01
C ALA A 22 -3.91 3.09 -2.24
N ILE A 23 -3.27 2.64 -1.17
CA ILE A 23 -2.33 1.53 -1.22
C ILE A 23 -3.07 0.29 -0.74
N LEU A 24 -3.09 -0.72 -1.62
CA LEU A 24 -3.71 -2.00 -1.40
C LEU A 24 -2.61 -3.05 -1.26
N VAL A 25 -2.76 -3.97 -0.32
CA VAL A 25 -1.91 -5.14 -0.20
C VAL A 25 -2.62 -6.36 -0.74
N ARG A 26 -1.94 -7.07 -1.64
CA ARG A 26 -2.33 -8.35 -2.19
C ARG A 26 -1.68 -9.44 -1.36
N TRP A 27 -2.49 -10.38 -0.92
CA TRP A 27 -2.05 -11.51 -0.12
C TRP A 27 -2.94 -12.71 -0.39
N LYS A 28 -2.49 -13.88 0.02
CA LYS A 28 -3.32 -15.08 0.03
C LYS A 28 -3.11 -15.91 1.27
N TRP A 29 -4.02 -16.82 1.55
CA TRP A 29 -3.77 -17.83 2.57
C TRP A 29 -2.78 -18.87 2.06
N ASP A 30 -1.95 -19.39 2.96
CA ASP A 30 -1.28 -20.67 2.74
C ASP A 30 -2.32 -21.81 2.63
N ASP A 31 -1.91 -22.97 2.12
CA ASP A 31 -2.74 -24.18 1.96
C ASP A 31 -3.50 -24.54 3.25
N ASN A 32 -2.85 -24.35 4.40
CA ASN A 32 -3.40 -24.62 5.73
C ASN A 32 -4.22 -23.47 6.32
N LYS A 33 -4.34 -22.32 5.63
CA LYS A 33 -5.00 -21.09 6.09
C LYS A 33 -4.53 -20.56 7.45
N HIS A 34 -3.30 -20.92 7.86
CA HIS A 34 -2.69 -20.44 9.09
C HIS A 34 -1.94 -19.12 8.92
N TYR A 35 -1.26 -18.96 7.79
CA TYR A 35 -0.42 -17.80 7.51
C TYR A 35 -0.86 -17.10 6.23
N ARG A 36 -0.61 -15.79 6.18
CA ARG A 36 -0.79 -15.00 4.96
C ARG A 36 0.52 -15.02 4.17
N ILE A 37 0.41 -15.23 2.87
CA ILE A 37 1.50 -15.11 1.91
C ILE A 37 1.34 -13.76 1.22
N PHE A 38 2.34 -12.90 1.36
CA PHE A 38 2.36 -11.61 0.68
C PHE A 38 2.60 -11.81 -0.82
N LEU A 39 1.77 -11.18 -1.64
CA LEU A 39 1.85 -11.26 -3.11
C LEU A 39 2.35 -9.96 -3.72
N GLY A 40 2.07 -8.81 -3.11
CA GLY A 40 2.54 -7.51 -3.59
C GLY A 40 1.70 -6.33 -3.12
N LEU A 41 2.14 -5.12 -3.48
CA LEU A 41 1.38 -3.89 -3.30
C LEU A 41 0.77 -3.44 -4.62
N ARG A 42 -0.40 -2.80 -4.55
CA ARG A 42 -1.11 -2.26 -5.70
C ARG A 42 -1.67 -0.88 -5.36
N HIS A 43 -1.65 0.00 -6.35
CA HIS A 43 -2.37 1.26 -6.30
C HIS A 43 -3.87 1.03 -6.52
N GLY A 44 -4.70 1.43 -5.56
CA GLY A 44 -6.15 1.41 -5.61
C GLY A 44 -6.76 2.74 -6.02
N GLY A 45 -8.06 2.72 -6.33
CA GLY A 45 -8.84 3.90 -6.69
C GLY A 45 -9.16 4.83 -5.51
N THR A 46 -9.54 6.07 -5.84
CA THR A 46 -9.89 7.16 -4.89
C THR A 46 -10.95 6.83 -3.85
N ARG A 47 -11.91 5.98 -4.24
CA ARG A 47 -13.10 5.65 -3.45
C ARG A 47 -13.17 4.15 -3.18
N GLU A 48 -12.07 3.45 -3.43
CA GLU A 48 -12.02 2.01 -3.27
C GLU A 48 -11.98 1.71 -1.77
N THR A 49 -13.03 1.05 -1.29
CA THR A 49 -13.20 0.68 0.10
C THR A 49 -12.91 -0.80 0.28
N GLN A 50 -12.66 -1.22 1.52
CA GLN A 50 -12.51 -2.65 1.81
C GLN A 50 -13.74 -3.46 1.38
N PHE A 51 -14.93 -2.85 1.43
CA PHE A 51 -16.18 -3.48 0.97
C PHE A 51 -16.19 -3.73 -0.54
N ASP A 52 -15.77 -2.75 -1.34
CA ASP A 52 -15.69 -2.88 -2.82
C ASP A 52 -14.68 -3.96 -3.22
N LEU A 53 -13.56 -4.03 -2.50
CA LEU A 53 -12.54 -5.06 -2.68
C LEU A 53 -13.05 -6.44 -2.30
N ASP A 54 -13.80 -6.58 -1.20
CA ASP A 54 -14.37 -7.86 -0.78
C ASP A 54 -15.42 -8.38 -1.79
N GLN A 55 -16.20 -7.47 -2.39
CA GLN A 55 -17.12 -7.82 -3.49
C GLN A 55 -16.39 -8.27 -4.77
N LYS A 56 -15.29 -7.59 -5.14
CA LYS A 56 -14.49 -7.94 -6.33
C LYS A 56 -13.64 -9.20 -6.14
N TYR A 57 -13.17 -9.44 -4.92
CA TYR A 57 -12.31 -10.56 -4.53
C TYR A 57 -13.04 -11.45 -3.51
N PRO A 58 -14.14 -12.11 -3.93
CA PRO A 58 -15.03 -12.84 -3.03
C PRO A 58 -14.28 -13.95 -2.29
N VAL A 59 -14.88 -14.46 -1.20
CA VAL A 59 -14.32 -15.46 -0.27
C VAL A 59 -13.56 -16.60 -0.96
N TYR A 60 -14.01 -17.07 -2.13
CA TYR A 60 -13.40 -18.16 -2.92
C TYR A 60 -12.18 -17.79 -3.76
N SER A 61 -11.82 -16.51 -3.86
CA SER A 61 -10.57 -16.10 -4.52
C SER A 61 -9.37 -16.52 -3.68
N ASP A 62 -8.44 -17.25 -4.29
CA ASP A 62 -7.14 -17.60 -3.70
C ASP A 62 -6.42 -16.33 -3.26
N GLU A 63 -6.51 -15.28 -4.08
CA GLU A 63 -5.98 -13.96 -3.78
C GLU A 63 -7.00 -13.04 -3.07
N LYS A 64 -6.50 -12.38 -2.03
CA LYS A 64 -7.18 -11.35 -1.25
C LYS A 64 -6.49 -10.01 -1.41
N ILE A 65 -7.31 -8.96 -1.43
CA ILE A 65 -6.84 -7.58 -1.45
C ILE A 65 -7.39 -6.85 -0.25
N THR A 66 -6.49 -6.21 0.48
CA THR A 66 -6.84 -5.41 1.65
C THR A 66 -6.33 -4.00 1.46
N LEU A 67 -7.16 -3.03 1.84
CA LEU A 67 -6.79 -1.63 1.89
C LEU A 67 -5.87 -1.39 3.09
N LEU A 68 -4.63 -0.97 2.83
CA LEU A 68 -3.72 -0.56 3.91
C LEU A 68 -3.99 0.87 4.35
N LEU A 69 -4.09 1.78 3.39
CA LEU A 69 -4.15 3.21 3.65
C LEU A 69 -4.59 3.99 2.41
N HIS A 70 -5.24 5.12 2.65
CA HIS A 70 -5.60 6.06 1.60
C HIS A 70 -4.44 7.01 1.29
N ALA A 71 -4.30 7.44 0.04
CA ALA A 71 -3.26 8.39 -0.38
C ALA A 71 -3.43 9.76 0.25
N ASP A 72 -4.63 10.13 0.71
CA ASP A 72 -4.87 11.31 1.55
C ASP A 72 -4.01 11.27 2.83
N GLN A 73 -3.92 10.10 3.46
CA GLN A 73 -3.09 9.87 4.65
C GLN A 73 -1.58 9.90 4.35
N LEU A 74 -1.19 9.83 3.07
CA LEU A 74 0.18 9.98 2.60
C LEU A 74 0.44 11.34 1.96
N ALA A 75 -0.58 12.14 1.68
CA ALA A 75 -0.42 13.37 0.90
C ALA A 75 0.42 14.41 1.66
N THR A 76 0.35 14.38 2.98
CA THR A 76 1.10 15.26 3.88
C THR A 76 2.46 14.70 4.31
N LEU A 77 2.76 13.44 3.99
CA LEU A 77 3.97 12.74 4.43
C LEU A 77 5.08 12.80 3.38
N THR A 78 6.32 12.90 3.85
CA THR A 78 7.51 12.74 2.98
C THR A 78 7.65 11.29 2.52
N ARG A 79 8.42 11.04 1.45
CA ARG A 79 8.58 9.68 0.91
C ARG A 79 9.10 8.68 1.95
N GLU A 80 10.04 9.11 2.78
CA GLU A 80 10.61 8.28 3.85
C GLU A 80 9.54 7.93 4.89
N GLU A 81 8.71 8.90 5.29
CA GLU A 81 7.58 8.64 6.19
C GLU A 81 6.51 7.76 5.57
N LYS A 82 6.25 7.89 4.26
CA LYS A 82 5.36 6.97 3.54
C LYS A 82 5.89 5.55 3.64
N ILE A 83 7.18 5.36 3.37
CA ILE A 83 7.83 4.05 3.46
C ILE A 83 7.70 3.49 4.88
N ASP A 84 8.11 4.25 5.89
CA ASP A 84 8.05 3.82 7.29
C ASP A 84 6.62 3.44 7.70
N LYS A 85 5.63 4.28 7.40
CA LYS A 85 4.23 4.01 7.74
C LYS A 85 3.68 2.76 7.06
N ILE A 86 4.01 2.53 5.78
CA ILE A 86 3.60 1.31 5.08
C ILE A 86 4.31 0.09 5.69
N LEU A 87 5.59 0.21 6.03
CA LEU A 87 6.35 -0.87 6.68
C LEU A 87 5.81 -1.22 8.05
N GLN A 88 5.45 -0.23 8.87
CA GLN A 88 4.80 -0.46 10.15
C GLN A 88 3.48 -1.22 9.98
N LEU A 89 2.64 -0.80 9.03
CA LEU A 89 1.36 -1.47 8.77
C LEU A 89 1.54 -2.89 8.24
N LEU A 90 2.53 -3.14 7.39
CA LEU A 90 2.86 -4.49 6.90
C LEU A 90 3.53 -5.33 7.97
N GLY A 91 4.34 -4.75 8.84
CA GLY A 91 4.99 -5.44 9.96
C GLY A 91 4.07 -5.76 11.13
N ASP A 92 2.82 -5.28 11.09
CA ASP A 92 1.85 -5.52 12.14
C ASP A 92 1.55 -7.02 12.30
N SER A 93 1.57 -7.49 13.56
CA SER A 93 1.39 -8.91 13.89
C SER A 93 0.01 -9.46 13.52
N LEU A 94 -0.98 -8.58 13.27
CA LEU A 94 -2.31 -8.95 12.79
C LEU A 94 -2.28 -9.60 11.40
N TRP A 95 -1.24 -9.34 10.60
CA TRP A 95 -1.11 -9.98 9.30
C TRP A 95 -0.80 -11.46 9.37
N LYS A 96 -0.10 -11.92 10.41
CA LYS A 96 0.39 -13.32 10.51
C LYS A 96 1.03 -13.77 9.20
N TRP A 97 1.97 -12.97 8.68
CA TRP A 97 2.72 -13.35 7.49
C TRP A 97 3.44 -14.68 7.69
N ASP A 98 3.55 -15.45 6.62
CA ASP A 98 4.27 -16.72 6.66
C ASP A 98 5.75 -16.49 7.02
N PRO A 99 6.23 -17.01 8.17
CA PRO A 99 7.59 -16.77 8.63
C PRO A 99 8.64 -17.47 7.75
N SER A 100 8.24 -18.48 6.97
CA SER A 100 9.11 -19.19 6.03
C SER A 100 9.33 -18.39 4.74
N LYS A 101 8.39 -17.49 4.40
CA LYS A 101 8.54 -16.52 3.31
C LYS A 101 9.31 -15.30 3.82
N LYS A 102 10.61 -15.25 3.52
CA LYS A 102 11.42 -14.05 3.74
C LYS A 102 10.93 -12.93 2.81
N ILE A 103 10.09 -12.04 3.32
CA ILE A 103 9.54 -10.90 2.57
C ILE A 103 10.35 -9.64 2.91
N GLU A 104 11.07 -9.11 1.93
CA GLU A 104 11.75 -7.82 2.07
C GLU A 104 10.78 -6.67 1.84
N PHE A 105 9.92 -6.40 2.82
CA PHE A 105 8.92 -5.35 2.72
C PHE A 105 9.52 -3.99 2.33
N SER A 106 10.69 -3.63 2.87
CA SER A 106 11.39 -2.37 2.54
C SER A 106 11.64 -2.23 1.04
N ASN A 107 12.26 -3.24 0.42
CA ASN A 107 12.56 -3.25 -1.01
C ASN A 107 11.27 -3.19 -1.86
N VAL A 108 10.21 -3.89 -1.44
CA VAL A 108 8.92 -3.87 -2.13
C VAL A 108 8.27 -2.49 -2.05
N VAL A 109 8.22 -1.88 -0.87
CA VAL A 109 7.62 -0.56 -0.63
C VAL A 109 8.41 0.52 -1.37
N GLU A 110 9.74 0.47 -1.32
CA GLU A 110 10.61 1.42 -2.01
C GLU A 110 10.44 1.38 -3.52
N LYS A 111 10.37 0.16 -4.11
CA LYS A 111 10.06 -0.03 -5.53
C LYS A 111 8.66 0.41 -5.88
N PHE A 112 7.69 0.12 -5.02
CA PHE A 112 6.28 0.46 -5.22
C PHE A 112 6.05 1.97 -5.27
N LEU A 113 6.72 2.73 -4.40
CA LEU A 113 6.67 4.20 -4.38
C LEU A 113 7.57 4.85 -5.45
N GLY A 114 8.19 4.05 -6.33
CA GLY A 114 9.10 4.49 -7.37
C GLY A 114 10.52 4.67 -6.83
N ALA A 115 11.42 3.73 -7.15
CA ALA A 115 12.84 3.86 -6.86
C ALA A 115 13.40 5.14 -7.53
N ARG A 116 14.26 5.88 -6.81
CA ARG A 116 15.04 7.01 -7.34
C ARG A 116 15.60 6.61 -8.71
N LYS A 117 15.28 7.36 -9.75
CA LYS A 117 16.06 7.36 -10.99
C LYS A 117 17.13 8.43 -10.86
#